data_AF-A0A1Y2AFQ2-F1
#
_entry.id   AF-A0A1Y2AFQ2-F1
#
_cell.length_a   1.000
_cell.length_b   1.000
_cell.length_c   1.000
_cell.angle_alpha   90.00
_cell.angle_beta   90.00
_cell.angle_gamma   90.00
#
_symmetry.space_group_name_H-M   'P 1'
#
loop_
_entity.id
_entity.type
_entity.pdbx_description
1 polymer ?
#
loop_
_entity_poly.entity_id
_entity_poly.type
_entity_poly.pdbx_seq_one_letter_code
_entity_poly.pdbx_strand_id
1 'polypeptide(L)'
;MPNENSSHAEWADTHTTALVRGMISTILSNRIDFRSIPDLEPVGNNGGDRINKKLIQILTRMADQYPGCQGAVKELVAVTGRKRKESNTPSPTKQRNSSETTPSPTKKRKDNDTPSPTKKVKEVKKKQKKGVVVKAEDEDSEVSDAA
;
A
#
# COMPACT_ATOMS: atom_id res chain seq x y z
N MET A 1 -14.06 -9.40 57.94
CA MET A 1 -14.39 -9.23 56.51
C MET A 1 -13.89 -10.44 55.76
N PRO A 2 -14.68 -11.11 54.89
CA PRO A 2 -14.11 -12.03 53.92
C PRO A 2 -13.19 -11.21 53.00
N ASN A 3 -11.97 -11.71 52.76
CA ASN A 3 -11.07 -11.06 51.82
C ASN A 3 -11.47 -11.54 50.42
N GLU A 4 -12.12 -10.68 49.64
CA GLU A 4 -12.42 -11.01 48.24
C GLU A 4 -11.11 -11.06 47.48
N ASN A 5 -10.59 -12.27 47.27
CA ASN A 5 -9.47 -12.52 46.38
C ASN A 5 -9.91 -12.16 44.96
N SER A 6 -9.66 -10.91 44.55
CA SER A 6 -9.82 -10.45 43.18
C SER A 6 -9.12 -11.44 42.26
N SER A 7 -9.92 -12.17 41.48
CA SER A 7 -9.47 -13.21 40.56
C SER A 7 -8.85 -12.59 39.31
N HIS A 8 -7.73 -11.88 39.52
CA HIS A 8 -6.87 -11.39 38.47
C HIS A 8 -6.41 -12.56 37.62
N ALA A 9 -6.97 -12.67 36.42
CA ALA A 9 -6.57 -13.68 35.46
C ALA A 9 -5.07 -13.52 35.14
N GLU A 10 -4.35 -14.65 35.15
CA GLU A 10 -2.92 -14.68 34.87
C GLU A 10 -2.63 -14.15 33.45
N TRP A 11 -1.48 -13.51 33.26
CA TRP A 11 -1.16 -12.84 32.00
C TRP A 11 -0.73 -13.84 30.92
N ALA A 12 -1.69 -14.25 30.09
CA ALA A 12 -1.46 -15.10 28.93
C ALA A 12 -1.08 -14.31 27.66
N ASP A 13 -0.42 -14.97 26.70
CA ASP A 13 -0.04 -14.41 25.38
C ASP A 13 -1.23 -13.89 24.56
N THR A 14 -2.44 -14.39 24.83
CA THR A 14 -3.68 -13.87 24.26
C THR A 14 -3.93 -12.42 24.67
N HIS A 15 -3.59 -12.02 25.90
CA HIS A 15 -3.69 -10.64 26.39
C HIS A 15 -2.64 -9.76 25.71
N THR A 16 -1.40 -10.23 25.59
CA THR A 16 -0.34 -9.55 24.81
C THR A 16 -0.77 -9.33 23.36
N THR A 17 -1.33 -10.37 22.71
CA THR A 17 -1.83 -10.32 21.34
C THR A 17 -2.99 -9.33 21.18
N ALA A 18 -3.94 -9.32 22.11
CA ALA A 18 -5.05 -8.37 22.11
C ALA A 18 -4.58 -6.93 22.31
N LEU A 19 -3.62 -6.70 23.22
CA LEU A 19 -3.03 -5.38 23.49
C LEU A 19 -2.32 -4.82 22.26
N VAL A 20 -1.44 -5.61 21.63
CA VAL A 20 -0.72 -5.20 20.40
C VAL A 20 -1.68 -4.88 19.26
N ARG A 21 -2.72 -5.70 19.04
CA ARG A 21 -3.78 -5.42 18.05
C ARG A 21 -4.56 -4.14 18.38
N GLY A 22 -4.85 -3.89 19.67
CA GLY A 22 -5.47 -2.66 20.16
C GLY A 22 -4.63 -1.43 19.86
N MET A 23 -3.34 -1.44 20.21
CA MET A 23 -2.38 -0.36 19.93
C MET A 23 -2.32 -0.04 18.43
N ILE A 24 -2.18 -1.06 17.58
CA ILE A 24 -2.17 -0.91 16.11
C ILE A 24 -3.48 -0.26 15.63
N SER A 25 -4.63 -0.70 16.12
CA SER A 25 -5.95 -0.16 15.76
C SER A 25 -6.10 1.32 16.12
N THR A 26 -5.68 1.72 17.32
CA THR A 26 -5.72 3.12 17.79
C THR A 26 -4.79 4.00 16.96
N ILE A 27 -3.53 3.58 16.75
CA ILE A 27 -2.55 4.33 15.96
C ILE A 27 -2.98 4.49 14.50
N LEU A 28 -3.55 3.45 13.88
CA LEU A 28 -4.07 3.51 12.52
C LEU A 28 -5.32 4.41 12.41
N SER A 29 -6.14 4.49 13.44
CA SER A 29 -7.29 5.40 13.51
C SER A 29 -6.82 6.86 13.52
N ASN A 30 -5.89 7.18 14.42
CA ASN A 30 -5.37 8.53 14.67
C ASN A 30 -4.27 8.97 13.68
N ARG A 31 -4.16 8.32 12.51
CA ARG A 31 -3.13 8.58 11.47
C ARG A 31 -3.19 9.95 10.78
N ILE A 32 -4.06 10.85 11.24
CA ILE A 32 -4.11 12.25 10.79
C ILE A 32 -3.20 13.10 11.69
N ASP A 33 -3.24 12.86 12.99
CA ASP A 33 -2.57 13.65 14.04
C ASP A 33 -1.03 13.62 13.86
N PHE A 34 -0.49 12.48 13.42
CA PHE A 34 0.93 12.32 13.02
C PHE A 34 1.39 13.23 11.87
N ARG A 35 0.48 13.91 11.18
CA ARG A 35 0.77 14.88 10.11
C ARG A 35 0.83 16.33 10.62
N SER A 36 0.33 16.56 11.83
CA SER A 36 0.34 17.84 12.53
C SER A 36 1.59 18.01 13.41
N ILE A 37 2.50 17.04 13.41
CA ILE A 37 3.80 17.10 14.11
C ILE A 37 4.75 17.98 13.27
N PRO A 38 5.25 19.12 13.78
CA PRO A 38 6.06 20.06 12.99
C PRO A 38 7.30 19.42 12.36
N ASP A 39 8.02 18.58 13.11
CA ASP A 39 9.23 17.88 12.63
C ASP A 39 8.96 16.90 11.46
N LEU A 40 7.69 16.58 11.20
CA LEU A 40 7.25 15.74 10.09
C LEU A 40 6.64 16.54 8.91
N GLU A 41 6.49 17.86 9.02
CA GLU A 41 6.05 18.73 7.92
C GLU A 41 6.90 18.54 6.64
N PRO A 42 8.25 18.51 6.68
CA PRO A 42 9.09 18.31 5.49
C PRO A 42 8.87 16.95 4.78
N VAL A 43 8.22 15.99 5.45
CA VAL A 43 7.86 14.68 4.89
C VAL A 43 6.34 14.46 4.75
N GLY A 44 5.53 15.48 5.05
CA GLY A 44 4.06 15.47 4.93
C GLY A 44 3.53 15.56 3.50
N ASN A 45 4.40 15.86 2.53
CA ASN A 45 4.09 15.97 1.11
C ASN A 45 3.31 14.76 0.56
N ASN A 46 2.48 15.01 -0.46
CA ASN A 46 1.52 14.05 -1.04
C ASN A 46 0.51 13.52 -0.01
N GLY A 47 -0.09 14.41 0.79
CA GLY A 47 -1.17 14.07 1.73
C GLY A 47 -0.75 13.09 2.82
N GLY A 48 0.50 13.18 3.28
CA GLY A 48 1.07 12.32 4.31
C GLY A 48 1.38 10.88 3.87
N ASP A 49 1.41 10.56 2.56
CA ASP A 49 1.69 9.20 2.06
C ASP A 49 3.01 8.62 2.63
N ARG A 50 4.09 9.41 2.63
CA ARG A 50 5.39 9.01 3.19
C ARG A 50 5.32 8.71 4.69
N ILE A 51 4.56 9.52 5.44
CA ILE A 51 4.30 9.31 6.88
C ILE A 51 3.48 8.02 7.08
N ASN A 52 2.38 7.82 6.34
CA ASN A 52 1.56 6.61 6.43
C ASN A 52 2.39 5.34 6.17
N LYS A 53 3.22 5.35 5.12
CA LYS A 53 4.11 4.23 4.76
C LYS A 53 5.14 3.94 5.86
N LYS A 54 5.73 4.98 6.47
CA LYS A 54 6.70 4.80 7.56
C LYS A 54 6.04 4.31 8.85
N LEU A 55 4.87 4.83 9.19
CA LEU A 55 4.04 4.38 10.31
C LEU A 55 3.66 2.90 10.15
N ILE A 56 3.21 2.48 8.97
CA ILE A 56 2.91 1.06 8.69
C ILE A 56 4.18 0.20 8.81
N GLN A 57 5.33 0.65 8.28
CA GLN A 57 6.60 -0.08 8.42
C GLN A 57 7.01 -0.29 9.89
N ILE A 58 6.82 0.72 10.74
CA ILE A 58 7.13 0.65 12.18
C ILE A 58 6.16 -0.31 12.87
N LEU A 59 4.85 -0.18 12.63
CA LEU A 59 3.84 -1.08 13.20
C LEU A 59 4.03 -2.53 12.79
N THR A 60 4.42 -2.81 11.54
CA THR A 60 4.73 -4.18 11.09
C THR A 60 5.90 -4.75 11.89
N ARG A 61 7.03 -4.03 11.98
CA ARG A 61 8.20 -4.47 12.77
C ARG A 61 7.86 -4.69 14.25
N MET A 62 6.99 -3.87 14.82
CA MET A 62 6.50 -4.03 16.20
C MET A 62 5.60 -5.28 16.33
N ALA A 63 4.72 -5.55 15.36
CA ALA A 63 3.86 -6.73 15.37
C ALA A 63 4.64 -8.04 15.15
N ASP A 64 5.70 -8.01 14.34
CA ASP A 64 6.54 -9.17 14.03
C ASP A 64 7.33 -9.67 15.27
N GLN A 65 7.52 -8.83 16.29
CA GLN A 65 8.17 -9.18 17.57
C GLN A 65 7.31 -10.09 18.48
N TYR A 66 6.00 -10.18 18.24
CA TYR A 66 5.08 -10.93 19.11
C TYR A 66 4.45 -12.12 18.37
N PRO A 67 4.44 -13.34 18.94
CA PRO A 67 3.76 -14.48 18.33
C PRO A 67 2.25 -14.20 18.23
N GLY A 68 1.62 -14.60 17.11
CA GLY A 68 0.19 -14.38 16.86
C GLY A 68 -0.18 -12.96 16.40
N CYS A 69 0.79 -12.05 16.28
CA CYS A 69 0.60 -10.69 15.76
C CYS A 69 1.05 -10.51 14.31
N GLN A 70 1.75 -11.49 13.73
CA GLN A 70 2.24 -11.46 12.34
C GLN A 70 1.09 -11.17 11.36
N GLY A 71 1.24 -10.12 10.56
CA GLY A 71 0.23 -9.72 9.56
C GLY A 71 -0.97 -8.92 10.09
N ALA A 72 -1.18 -8.79 11.41
CA ALA A 72 -2.33 -8.06 11.99
C ALA A 72 -2.41 -6.59 11.52
N VAL A 73 -1.27 -5.96 11.24
CA VAL A 73 -1.20 -4.60 10.65
C VAL A 73 -1.84 -4.55 9.26
N LYS A 74 -1.63 -5.58 8.42
CA LYS A 74 -2.19 -5.65 7.06
C LYS A 74 -3.72 -5.81 7.11
N GLU A 75 -4.21 -6.62 8.04
CA GLU A 75 -5.64 -6.79 8.32
C GLU A 75 -6.27 -5.46 8.79
N LEU A 76 -5.71 -4.85 9.85
CA LEU A 76 -6.26 -3.63 10.45
C LEU A 76 -6.17 -2.42 9.50
N VAL A 77 -5.13 -2.32 8.65
CA VAL A 77 -5.09 -1.33 7.56
C VAL A 77 -6.24 -1.54 6.56
N ALA A 78 -6.53 -2.79 6.17
CA ALA A 78 -7.63 -3.09 5.26
C ALA A 78 -9.01 -2.77 5.87
N VAL A 79 -9.23 -3.11 7.14
CA VAL A 79 -10.47 -2.78 7.89
C VAL A 79 -10.64 -1.27 8.03
N THR A 80 -9.58 -0.55 8.41
CA THR A 80 -9.61 0.91 8.60
C THR A 80 -9.74 1.67 7.27
N GLY A 81 -9.36 1.05 6.14
CA GLY A 81 -9.66 1.52 4.80
C GLY A 81 -11.14 1.37 4.40
N ARG A 82 -11.84 0.37 4.92
CA ARG A 82 -13.28 0.13 4.67
C ARG A 82 -14.17 1.03 5.51
N LYS A 83 -13.90 1.20 6.81
CA LYS A 83 -14.73 2.03 7.72
C LYS A 83 -14.98 3.45 7.19
N ARG A 84 -13.98 4.07 6.53
CA ARG A 84 -14.10 5.41 5.92
C ARG A 84 -14.98 5.47 4.65
N LYS A 85 -15.30 4.32 4.03
CA LYS A 85 -16.24 4.25 2.91
C LYS A 85 -17.66 4.02 3.41
N GLU A 86 -17.84 3.17 4.41
CA GLU A 86 -19.13 2.93 5.08
C GLU A 86 -19.71 4.22 5.70
N SER A 87 -18.86 5.08 6.28
CA SER A 87 -19.27 6.33 6.91
C SER A 87 -19.65 7.45 5.93
N ASN A 88 -19.46 7.26 4.63
CA ASN A 88 -19.92 8.22 3.62
C ASN A 88 -21.33 7.84 3.18
N THR A 89 -22.31 8.65 3.59
CA THR A 89 -23.64 8.64 2.98
C THR A 89 -23.53 8.80 1.46
N PRO A 90 -24.37 8.12 0.66
CA PRO A 90 -24.29 8.18 -0.79
C PRO A 90 -24.65 9.59 -1.28
N SER A 91 -23.65 10.37 -1.67
CA SER A 91 -23.86 11.63 -2.39
C SER A 91 -24.62 11.34 -3.69
N PRO A 92 -25.72 12.08 -3.98
CA PRO A 92 -26.68 11.67 -5.01
C PRO A 92 -26.04 11.61 -6.40
N THR A 93 -26.15 10.44 -7.02
CA THR A 93 -25.60 10.14 -8.35
C THR A 93 -26.12 11.13 -9.39
N LYS A 94 -25.22 11.86 -10.04
CA LYS A 94 -25.57 12.79 -11.13
C LYS A 94 -26.04 12.00 -12.36
N GLN A 95 -27.34 11.71 -12.43
CA GLN A 95 -27.97 11.03 -13.56
C GLN A 95 -27.68 11.79 -14.86
N ARG A 96 -26.92 11.15 -15.76
CA ARG A 96 -26.76 11.58 -17.15
C ARG A 96 -27.66 10.69 -18.00
N ASN A 97 -28.91 11.11 -18.17
CA ASN A 97 -29.88 10.36 -18.97
C ASN A 97 -29.37 10.16 -20.41
N SER A 98 -29.49 8.93 -20.88
CA SER A 98 -29.36 8.55 -22.29
C SER A 98 -30.74 8.22 -22.84
N SER A 99 -31.14 8.87 -23.92
CA SER A 99 -32.26 8.49 -24.78
C SER A 99 -31.85 8.68 -26.25
N GLU A 100 -32.50 7.96 -27.16
CA GLU A 100 -31.85 7.43 -28.35
C GLU A 100 -32.70 7.61 -29.63
N THR A 101 -32.06 7.90 -30.77
CA THR A 101 -32.62 7.88 -32.16
C THR A 101 -33.80 8.84 -32.49
N THR A 102 -34.18 9.17 -33.74
CA THR A 102 -33.78 8.78 -35.13
C THR A 102 -33.33 10.01 -36.01
N PRO A 103 -33.73 10.29 -37.29
CA PRO A 103 -32.77 10.24 -38.41
C PRO A 103 -32.60 11.52 -39.28
N SER A 104 -31.69 11.43 -40.27
CA SER A 104 -31.30 12.45 -41.28
C SER A 104 -32.37 12.69 -42.37
N PRO A 105 -32.32 13.76 -43.24
CA PRO A 105 -31.37 13.78 -44.39
C PRO A 105 -30.94 15.14 -45.04
N THR A 106 -29.79 15.12 -45.74
CA THR A 106 -29.36 15.99 -46.89
C THR A 106 -29.04 17.49 -46.62
N LYS A 107 -28.27 18.24 -47.45
CA LYS A 107 -27.84 18.05 -48.87
C LYS A 107 -26.55 18.86 -49.24
N LYS A 108 -25.49 18.17 -49.74
CA LYS A 108 -24.38 18.60 -50.69
C LYS A 108 -23.64 19.95 -50.46
N ARG A 109 -22.33 20.17 -50.74
CA ARG A 109 -21.15 19.40 -51.28
C ARG A 109 -19.89 20.00 -50.54
N LYS A 110 -18.61 20.01 -50.95
CA LYS A 110 -17.83 19.56 -52.13
C LYS A 110 -16.51 18.90 -51.70
N ASP A 111 -16.08 17.94 -52.51
CA ASP A 111 -14.95 17.03 -52.41
C ASP A 111 -13.54 17.68 -52.48
N ASN A 112 -12.52 17.07 -51.85
CA ASN A 112 -11.33 16.56 -52.56
C ASN A 112 -10.54 15.56 -51.69
N ASP A 113 -9.95 14.59 -52.37
CA ASP A 113 -8.93 13.59 -52.00
C ASP A 113 -8.79 13.00 -50.57
N THR A 114 -9.28 11.76 -50.49
CA THR A 114 -8.72 10.57 -49.81
C THR A 114 -7.24 10.26 -50.14
N PRO A 115 -6.57 9.23 -49.55
CA PRO A 115 -7.01 8.26 -48.53
C PRO A 115 -6.07 8.08 -47.31
N SER A 116 -6.59 7.39 -46.28
CA SER A 116 -5.78 6.54 -45.37
C SER A 116 -6.14 5.07 -45.64
N PRO A 117 -5.19 4.12 -45.54
CA PRO A 117 -5.49 2.97 -44.67
C PRO A 117 -4.27 2.27 -44.01
N THR A 118 -4.43 1.96 -42.71
CA THR A 118 -4.03 0.72 -42.01
C THR A 118 -2.60 0.13 -42.13
N LYS A 119 -2.05 -0.31 -40.97
CA LYS A 119 -1.86 -1.76 -40.69
C LYS A 119 -1.52 -2.04 -39.21
N LYS A 120 -1.92 -3.23 -38.74
CA LYS A 120 -1.45 -3.86 -37.49
C LYS A 120 -0.26 -4.77 -37.82
N VAL A 121 0.55 -5.17 -36.83
CA VAL A 121 1.05 -6.57 -36.65
C VAL A 121 1.78 -6.69 -35.29
N LYS A 122 1.88 -7.92 -34.75
CA LYS A 122 2.66 -8.29 -33.55
C LYS A 122 3.86 -9.17 -33.98
N GLU A 123 4.97 -9.12 -33.25
CA GLU A 123 5.81 -10.23 -32.71
C GLU A 123 7.08 -9.60 -32.06
N VAL A 124 7.70 -10.00 -30.94
CA VAL A 124 7.92 -11.28 -30.19
C VAL A 124 9.25 -11.97 -30.55
N LYS A 125 10.00 -12.43 -29.52
CA LYS A 125 11.26 -13.25 -29.55
C LYS A 125 12.53 -12.50 -30.04
N LYS A 126 13.78 -12.88 -29.68
CA LYS A 126 14.32 -13.89 -28.73
C LYS A 126 15.84 -13.64 -28.41
N LYS A 127 16.28 -14.16 -27.25
CA LYS A 127 17.65 -14.26 -26.69
C LYS A 127 18.86 -14.26 -27.65
N GLN A 128 19.94 -13.56 -27.26
CA GLN A 128 21.33 -14.06 -27.01
C GLN A 128 22.15 -12.88 -26.42
N LYS A 129 22.95 -12.96 -25.34
CA LYS A 129 23.98 -13.90 -24.85
C LYS A 129 25.37 -13.69 -25.49
N LYS A 130 26.18 -12.81 -24.87
CA LYS A 130 27.65 -12.93 -24.82
C LYS A 130 28.15 -12.32 -23.51
N GLY A 131 29.10 -13.00 -22.86
CA GLY A 131 29.83 -12.46 -21.71
C GLY A 131 31.28 -12.20 -22.09
N VAL A 132 31.98 -11.40 -21.29
CA VAL A 132 33.43 -11.28 -21.32
C VAL A 132 33.92 -11.51 -19.90
N VAL A 133 34.82 -12.48 -19.76
CA VAL A 133 35.66 -12.62 -18.56
C VAL A 133 36.87 -11.73 -18.79
N VAL A 134 37.21 -10.91 -17.80
CA VAL A 134 38.60 -10.48 -17.57
C VAL A 134 38.96 -10.96 -16.17
N LYS A 135 40.17 -11.50 -16.04
CA LYS A 135 40.67 -12.17 -14.85
C LYS A 135 42.03 -11.56 -14.51
N ALA A 136 42.20 -11.22 -13.24
CA ALA A 136 43.39 -10.76 -12.54
C ALA A 136 43.03 -11.00 -11.04
N GLU A 137 43.72 -11.78 -10.21
CA GLU A 137 45.16 -12.14 -10.15
C GLU A 137 46.04 -10.88 -10.03
N ASP A 138 46.78 -10.67 -8.93
CA ASP A 138 46.96 -11.55 -7.76
C ASP A 138 47.51 -10.82 -6.51
N GLU A 139 47.71 -11.58 -5.42
CA GLU A 139 48.51 -11.28 -4.19
C GLU A 139 47.96 -10.32 -3.12
N ASP A 140 48.22 -10.48 -1.81
CA ASP A 140 48.48 -11.66 -0.95
C ASP A 140 48.39 -11.22 0.55
N SER A 141 48.87 -12.04 1.49
CA SER A 141 49.15 -11.77 2.92
C SER A 141 48.02 -12.07 3.92
N GLU A 142 47.63 -13.34 3.99
CA GLU A 142 47.13 -13.99 5.20
C GLU A 142 48.11 -13.86 6.39
N VAL A 143 47.63 -13.44 7.58
CA VAL A 143 48.02 -13.89 8.94
C VAL A 143 47.18 -13.14 9.99
N SER A 144 46.89 -13.61 11.20
CA SER A 144 46.60 -14.96 11.75
C SER A 144 46.36 -14.80 13.27
N ASP A 145 45.43 -15.57 13.84
CA ASP A 145 45.29 -15.95 15.26
C ASP A 145 45.42 -14.96 16.45
N ALA A 146 44.34 -14.92 17.22
CA ALA A 146 44.25 -15.22 18.66
C ALA A 146 45.28 -14.66 19.67
N ALA A 147 44.78 -13.76 20.52
CA ALA A 147 44.99 -13.77 21.98
C ALA A 147 43.73 -13.21 22.68
#